data_AF-Q5C3N8-F1
#
_entry.id   AF-Q5C3N8-F1
#
_cell.length_a   1.000
_cell.length_b   1.000
_cell.length_c   1.000
_cell.angle_alpha   90.00
_cell.angle_beta   90.00
_cell.angle_gamma   90.00
#
_symmetry.space_group_name_H-M   'P 1'
#
loop_
_entity.id
_entity.type
_entity.pdbx_description
1 polymer ?
#
loop_
_entity_poly.entity_id
_entity_poly.type
_entity_poly.pdbx_seq_one_letter_code
_entity_poly.pdbx_strand_id
1 'polypeptide(L)'
;MIESILRKSGFHTGFLSSPHLINVEERIRIDGQPISRDHFADVFWDVHGKLLEFTKISTNTTMPSFLHYIFVMACKAFVEMKVDVGIFEVGIGGRYDHTNIFKDPYVTIITSLALEHTNILGDTIGEIAWRKAGIFKPGSIAVVSHGQPYEATL
;
A
#
# COMPACT_ATOMS: atom_id res chain seq x y z
N MET A 1 -4.88 -13.25 -2.44
CA MET A 1 -5.88 -14.12 -1.78
C MET A 1 -7.05 -13.31 -1.23
N ILE A 2 -6.81 -12.34 -0.34
CA ILE A 2 -7.86 -11.50 0.28
C ILE A 2 -8.75 -10.81 -0.76
N GLU A 3 -8.14 -10.12 -1.73
CA GLU A 3 -8.87 -9.48 -2.83
C GLU A 3 -9.82 -10.45 -3.53
N SER A 4 -9.32 -11.62 -3.95
CA SER A 4 -10.13 -12.63 -4.65
C SER A 4 -11.33 -13.10 -3.81
N ILE A 5 -11.15 -13.29 -2.50
CA ILE A 5 -12.24 -13.66 -1.59
C ILE A 5 -13.29 -12.54 -1.54
N LEU A 6 -12.87 -11.28 -1.32
CA LEU A 6 -13.78 -10.13 -1.27
C LEU A 6 -14.55 -9.95 -2.58
N ARG A 7 -13.85 -10.02 -3.71
CA ARG A 7 -14.49 -9.95 -5.03
C ARG A 7 -15.47 -11.08 -5.25
N LYS A 8 -15.14 -12.32 -4.86
CA LYS A 8 -16.06 -13.46 -4.96
C LYS A 8 -17.25 -13.33 -4.02
N SER A 9 -17.14 -12.54 -2.95
CA SER A 9 -18.24 -12.16 -2.07
C SER A 9 -19.07 -10.98 -2.60
N GLY A 10 -18.77 -10.45 -3.79
CA GLY A 10 -19.58 -9.43 -4.47
C GLY A 10 -19.09 -7.98 -4.30
N PHE A 11 -17.94 -7.75 -3.67
CA PHE A 11 -17.36 -6.41 -3.56
C PHE A 11 -16.62 -6.00 -4.83
N HIS A 12 -16.72 -4.73 -5.21
CA HIS A 12 -15.82 -4.11 -6.17
C HIS A 12 -14.48 -3.80 -5.49
N THR A 13 -13.38 -4.34 -6.00
CA THR A 13 -12.10 -4.34 -5.27
C THR A 13 -10.99 -3.58 -6.00
N GLY A 14 -10.23 -2.80 -5.23
CA GLY A 14 -8.96 -2.22 -5.64
C GLY A 14 -7.81 -2.90 -4.90
N PHE A 15 -6.73 -3.24 -5.60
CA PHE A 15 -5.56 -3.87 -4.99
C PHE A 15 -4.26 -3.22 -5.48
N LEU A 16 -3.47 -2.69 -4.53
CA LEU A 16 -2.15 -2.13 -4.76
C LEU A 16 -1.07 -3.12 -4.30
N SER A 17 -0.13 -3.47 -5.19
CA SER A 17 1.02 -4.34 -4.87
C SER A 17 2.36 -3.89 -5.42
N SER A 18 3.42 -4.49 -4.87
CA SER A 18 4.80 -4.30 -5.32
C SER A 18 5.68 -5.54 -5.12
N PRO A 19 6.72 -5.75 -5.95
CA PRO A 19 6.98 -5.08 -7.23
C PRO A 19 6.01 -5.55 -8.33
N HIS A 20 6.04 -4.90 -9.49
CA HIS A 20 5.50 -5.52 -10.71
C HIS A 20 6.49 -6.54 -11.27
N LEU A 21 6.00 -7.49 -12.08
CA LEU A 21 6.85 -8.48 -12.75
C LEU A 21 7.21 -8.03 -14.16
N ILE A 22 6.24 -7.55 -14.96
CA ILE A 22 6.46 -7.17 -16.36
C ILE A 22 6.05 -5.73 -16.61
N ASN A 23 4.80 -5.37 -16.28
CA ASN A 23 4.20 -4.07 -16.59
C ASN A 23 3.83 -3.32 -15.31
N VAL A 24 3.93 -1.99 -15.32
CA VAL A 24 3.68 -1.16 -14.12
C VAL A 24 2.22 -1.20 -13.66
N GLU A 25 1.31 -1.40 -14.61
CA GLU A 25 -0.13 -1.53 -14.46
C GLU A 25 -0.49 -2.72 -13.54
N GLU A 26 0.38 -3.74 -13.43
CA GLU A 26 0.20 -4.87 -12.51
C GLU A 26 0.15 -4.44 -11.05
N ARG A 27 0.72 -3.27 -10.72
CA ARG A 27 0.70 -2.72 -9.36
C ARG A 27 -0.69 -2.25 -8.96
N ILE A 28 -1.54 -1.85 -9.90
CA ILE A 28 -2.88 -1.33 -9.63
C ILE A 28 -3.89 -2.26 -10.28
N ARG A 29 -4.57 -3.08 -9.48
CA ARG A 29 -5.58 -4.01 -9.97
C ARG A 29 -6.98 -3.62 -9.55
N ILE A 30 -7.92 -3.82 -10.46
CA ILE A 30 -9.35 -3.61 -10.29
C ILE A 30 -10.03 -4.94 -10.59
N ASP A 31 -10.78 -5.43 -9.63
CA ASP A 31 -11.43 -6.74 -9.70
C ASP A 31 -10.50 -7.89 -10.14
N GLY A 32 -9.27 -7.85 -9.62
CA GLY A 32 -8.24 -8.84 -9.88
C GLY A 32 -7.52 -8.71 -11.23
N GLN A 33 -7.88 -7.73 -12.06
CA GLN A 33 -7.21 -7.45 -13.32
C GLN A 33 -6.34 -6.18 -13.21
N PRO A 34 -5.14 -6.15 -13.80
CA PRO A 34 -4.40 -4.90 -13.97
C PRO A 34 -5.28 -3.83 -14.64
N ILE A 35 -5.16 -2.59 -14.18
CA ILE A 35 -5.81 -1.45 -14.82
C ILE A 35 -5.36 -1.36 -16.29
N SER A 36 -6.26 -0.95 -17.20
CA SER A 36 -5.90 -0.81 -18.61
C SER A 36 -4.83 0.27 -18.81
N ARG A 37 -4.02 0.14 -19.85
CA ARG A 37 -2.96 1.12 -20.17
C ARG A 37 -3.52 2.53 -20.33
N ASP A 38 -4.66 2.65 -21.00
CA ASP A 38 -5.31 3.95 -21.25
C ASP A 38 -5.74 4.59 -19.92
N HIS A 39 -6.44 3.85 -19.05
CA HIS A 39 -6.80 4.37 -17.73
C HIS A 39 -5.58 4.68 -16.86
N PHE A 40 -4.53 3.85 -16.92
CA PHE A 40 -3.29 4.14 -16.21
C PHE A 40 -2.68 5.46 -16.67
N ALA A 41 -2.65 5.70 -17.99
CA ALA A 41 -2.15 6.93 -18.56
C ALA A 41 -3.01 8.15 -18.18
N ASP A 42 -4.34 8.01 -18.20
CA ASP A 42 -5.27 9.08 -17.80
C ASP A 42 -5.06 9.47 -16.33
N VAL A 43 -4.99 8.47 -15.44
CA VAL A 43 -4.70 8.66 -14.02
C VAL A 43 -3.32 9.30 -13.83
N PHE A 44 -2.32 8.84 -14.59
CA PHE A 44 -0.97 9.37 -14.54
C PHE A 44 -0.94 10.86 -14.88
N TRP A 45 -1.54 11.26 -16.01
CA TRP A 45 -1.48 12.65 -16.48
C TRP A 45 -2.22 13.61 -15.55
N ASP A 46 -3.36 13.20 -14.99
CA ASP A 46 -4.07 14.03 -14.00
C ASP A 46 -3.25 14.19 -12.70
N VAL A 47 -2.70 13.10 -12.15
CA VAL A 47 -1.85 13.18 -10.95
C VAL A 47 -0.59 14.00 -11.24
N HIS A 48 0.01 13.81 -12.41
CA HIS A 48 1.21 14.52 -12.83
C HIS A 48 0.97 16.03 -12.88
N GLY A 49 -0.08 16.45 -13.58
CA GLY A 49 -0.43 17.86 -13.71
C GLY A 49 -0.65 18.52 -12.35
N LYS A 50 -1.40 17.87 -11.46
CA LYS A 50 -1.68 18.39 -10.11
C LYS A 50 -0.42 18.50 -9.24
N LEU A 51 0.44 17.48 -9.26
CA LEU A 51 1.70 17.50 -8.51
C LEU A 51 2.65 18.56 -9.07
N LEU A 52 2.74 18.70 -10.40
CA LEU A 52 3.58 19.70 -11.03
C LEU A 52 3.14 21.12 -10.64
N GLU A 53 1.84 21.43 -10.70
CA GLU A 53 1.31 22.72 -10.25
C GLU A 53 1.59 22.96 -8.75
N PHE A 54 1.44 21.93 -7.91
CA PHE A 54 1.75 22.02 -6.48
C PHE A 54 3.23 22.36 -6.22
N THR A 55 4.16 21.74 -6.96
CA THR A 55 5.60 22.03 -6.83
C THR A 55 5.99 23.44 -7.24
N LYS A 56 5.23 24.09 -8.13
CA LYS A 56 5.47 25.49 -8.53
C LYS A 56 5.09 26.49 -7.43
N ILE A 57 4.07 26.16 -6.65
CA ILE A 57 3.48 27.07 -5.64
C ILE A 57 4.10 26.84 -4.26
N SER A 58 4.54 25.61 -3.97
CA SER A 58 5.14 25.26 -2.69
C SER A 58 6.65 25.52 -2.68
N THR A 59 7.10 26.39 -1.77
CA THR A 59 8.53 26.55 -1.49
C THR A 59 9.05 25.25 -0.85
N ASN A 60 10.02 24.61 -1.50
CA ASN A 60 10.68 23.36 -1.07
C ASN A 60 9.92 22.04 -1.25
N THR A 61 8.89 21.96 -2.11
CA THR A 61 8.32 20.66 -2.50
C THR A 61 8.86 20.19 -3.83
N THR A 62 9.32 18.93 -3.89
CA THR A 62 9.74 18.25 -5.11
C THR A 62 8.75 17.16 -5.50
N MET A 63 8.90 16.63 -6.72
CA MET A 63 8.12 15.49 -7.16
C MET A 63 8.35 14.27 -6.24
N PRO A 64 7.30 13.51 -5.90
CA PRO A 64 7.42 12.37 -5.02
C PRO A 64 8.24 11.25 -5.66
N SER A 65 8.82 10.39 -4.82
CA SER A 65 9.46 9.16 -5.28
C SER A 65 8.46 8.24 -6.00
N PHE A 66 8.96 7.33 -6.83
CA PHE A 66 8.13 6.43 -7.64
C PHE A 66 7.05 5.68 -6.85
N LEU A 67 7.38 5.13 -5.66
CA LEU A 67 6.41 4.39 -4.85
C LEU A 67 5.31 5.30 -4.29
N HIS A 68 5.68 6.50 -3.80
CA HIS A 68 4.71 7.51 -3.37
C HIS A 68 3.80 7.92 -4.53
N TYR A 69 4.37 8.08 -5.72
CA TYR A 69 3.63 8.43 -6.92
C TYR A 69 2.60 7.35 -7.29
N ILE A 70 3.04 6.08 -7.37
CA ILE A 70 2.16 4.95 -7.70
C ILE A 70 1.07 4.77 -6.64
N PHE A 71 1.37 4.99 -5.36
CA PHE A 71 0.36 4.97 -4.30
C PHE A 71 -0.72 6.04 -4.51
N VAL A 72 -0.34 7.29 -4.82
CA VAL A 72 -1.31 8.35 -5.11
C VAL A 72 -2.15 8.02 -6.34
N MET A 73 -1.53 7.48 -7.40
CA MET A 73 -2.25 7.00 -8.58
C MET A 73 -3.25 5.89 -8.24
N ALA A 74 -2.86 4.91 -7.42
CA ALA A 74 -3.75 3.83 -6.99
C ALA A 74 -4.95 4.37 -6.20
N CYS A 75 -4.71 5.25 -5.23
CA CYS A 75 -5.77 5.92 -4.47
C CYS A 75 -6.74 6.67 -5.39
N LYS A 76 -6.22 7.43 -6.36
CA LYS A 76 -7.05 8.14 -7.33
C LYS A 76 -7.88 7.16 -8.17
N ALA A 77 -7.25 6.14 -8.75
CA ALA A 77 -7.90 5.14 -9.58
C ALA A 77 -9.03 4.43 -8.81
N PHE A 78 -8.78 4.06 -7.56
CA PHE A 78 -9.76 3.40 -6.69
C PHE A 78 -10.97 4.29 -6.40
N VAL A 79 -10.75 5.59 -6.16
CA VAL A 79 -11.84 6.56 -5.98
C VAL A 79 -12.64 6.75 -7.26
N GLU A 80 -12.00 6.92 -8.40
CA GLU A 80 -12.68 7.13 -9.69
C GLU A 80 -13.50 5.94 -10.14
N MET A 81 -12.97 4.73 -9.94
CA MET A 81 -13.67 3.49 -10.24
C MET A 81 -14.64 3.07 -9.13
N LYS A 82 -14.73 3.83 -8.04
CA LYS A 82 -15.68 3.62 -6.94
C LYS A 82 -15.55 2.23 -6.32
N VAL A 83 -14.32 1.78 -6.05
CA VAL A 83 -14.09 0.50 -5.39
C VAL A 83 -14.70 0.51 -3.98
N ASP A 84 -15.32 -0.59 -3.59
CA ASP A 84 -15.89 -0.75 -2.25
C ASP A 84 -14.80 -1.03 -1.21
N VAL A 85 -13.78 -1.80 -1.60
CA VAL A 85 -12.67 -2.19 -0.73
C VAL A 85 -11.33 -2.02 -1.42
N GLY A 86 -10.47 -1.18 -0.84
CA GLY A 86 -9.07 -1.03 -1.23
C GLY A 86 -8.16 -1.89 -0.35
N ILE A 87 -7.29 -2.68 -0.98
CA ILE A 87 -6.26 -3.48 -0.32
C ILE A 87 -4.90 -2.90 -0.70
N PHE A 88 -4.09 -2.55 0.29
CA PHE A 88 -2.80 -1.89 0.09
C PHE A 88 -1.69 -2.77 0.66
N GLU A 89 -0.82 -3.29 -0.20
CA GLU A 89 0.42 -3.91 0.22
C GLU A 89 1.39 -2.83 0.71
N VAL A 90 1.96 -3.03 1.89
CA VAL A 90 3.01 -2.18 2.46
C VAL A 90 4.30 -2.45 1.69
N GLY A 91 5.03 -1.40 1.31
CA GLY A 91 6.31 -1.53 0.61
C GLY A 91 7.41 -2.09 1.51
N ILE A 92 7.86 -1.32 2.49
CA ILE A 92 8.91 -1.75 3.44
C ILE A 92 8.52 -1.35 4.87
N GLY A 93 8.56 -2.32 5.78
CA GLY A 93 8.24 -2.11 7.18
C GLY A 93 6.75 -1.87 7.40
N GLY A 94 6.35 -0.61 7.62
CA GLY A 94 4.97 -0.27 7.93
C GLY A 94 4.83 1.10 8.56
N ARG A 95 5.47 1.34 9.71
CA ARG A 95 5.38 2.57 10.49
C ARG A 95 5.67 3.84 9.66
N TYR A 96 6.67 3.77 8.80
CA TYR A 96 7.13 4.88 7.96
C TYR A 96 6.89 4.61 6.47
N ASP A 97 6.10 3.60 6.15
CA ASP A 97 5.77 3.30 4.78
C ASP A 97 4.74 4.32 4.25
N HIS A 98 4.88 4.70 3.00
CA HIS A 98 4.00 5.62 2.29
C HIS A 98 2.52 5.20 2.27
N THR A 99 2.20 3.90 2.42
CA THR A 99 0.81 3.44 2.52
C THR A 99 0.20 3.68 3.90
N ASN A 100 0.99 3.97 4.93
CA ASN A 100 0.54 4.10 6.32
C ASN A 100 -0.10 5.46 6.65
N ILE A 101 -0.87 6.01 5.72
CA ILE A 101 -1.60 7.28 5.88
C ILE A 101 -3.04 7.09 6.37
N PHE A 102 -3.58 5.87 6.23
CA PHE A 102 -4.96 5.56 6.63
C PHE A 102 -5.07 5.58 8.16
N LYS A 103 -6.05 6.34 8.67
CA LYS A 103 -6.27 6.52 10.12
C LYS A 103 -7.15 5.42 10.70
N ASP A 104 -8.07 4.91 9.90
CA ASP A 104 -9.17 4.01 10.24
C ASP A 104 -9.31 2.83 9.25
N PRO A 105 -8.23 2.07 8.98
CA PRO A 105 -8.35 0.87 8.15
C PRO A 105 -9.27 -0.16 8.84
N TYR A 106 -10.12 -0.84 8.08
CA TYR A 106 -11.03 -1.84 8.67
C TYR A 106 -10.26 -3.03 9.27
N VAL A 107 -9.23 -3.50 8.54
CA VAL A 107 -8.34 -4.58 8.95
C VAL A 107 -6.89 -4.20 8.63
N THR A 108 -5.98 -4.56 9.51
CA THR A 108 -4.53 -4.47 9.33
C THR A 108 -3.93 -5.86 9.50
N ILE A 109 -2.95 -6.21 8.67
CA ILE A 109 -2.46 -7.59 8.58
C ILE A 109 -0.94 -7.61 8.58
N ILE A 110 -0.36 -8.39 9.50
CA ILE A 110 1.05 -8.74 9.49
C ILE A 110 1.17 -10.23 9.17
N THR A 111 1.84 -10.52 8.06
CA THR A 111 2.17 -11.89 7.65
C THR A 111 3.39 -12.39 8.44
N SER A 112 4.10 -13.40 7.94
CA SER A 112 5.26 -13.96 8.62
C SER A 112 6.37 -12.92 8.81
N LEU A 113 6.91 -12.83 10.03
CA LEU A 113 8.08 -12.02 10.35
C LEU A 113 9.36 -12.84 10.22
N ALA A 114 10.37 -12.23 9.60
CA ALA A 114 11.72 -12.77 9.48
C ALA A 114 12.72 -11.61 9.48
N LEU A 115 14.01 -11.94 9.60
CA LEU A 115 15.07 -10.97 9.36
C LEU A 115 15.07 -10.59 7.88
N GLU A 116 14.63 -9.37 7.59
CA GLU A 116 14.60 -8.80 6.24
C GLU A 116 14.91 -7.31 6.32
N HIS A 117 15.55 -6.77 5.28
CA HIS A 117 15.87 -5.35 5.18
C HIS A 117 16.52 -4.78 6.47
N THR A 118 17.45 -5.52 7.07
CA THR A 118 17.99 -5.20 8.40
C THR A 118 18.68 -3.84 8.45
N ASN A 119 19.26 -3.42 7.33
CA ASN A 119 19.80 -2.08 7.12
C ASN A 119 18.78 -0.93 7.26
N ILE A 120 17.47 -1.22 7.21
CA ILE A 120 16.37 -0.25 7.31
C ILE A 120 15.51 -0.52 8.55
N LEU A 121 15.22 -1.80 8.83
CA LEU A 121 14.22 -2.21 9.82
C LEU A 121 14.82 -2.52 11.20
N GLY A 122 16.14 -2.74 11.29
CA GLY A 122 16.83 -3.17 12.50
C GLY A 122 17.41 -4.58 12.34
N ASP A 123 18.30 -4.94 13.26
CA ASP A 123 19.07 -6.18 13.20
C ASP A 123 18.40 -7.32 13.99
N THR A 124 17.27 -7.03 14.65
CA THR A 124 16.53 -8.00 15.46
C THR A 124 15.08 -8.16 15.00
N ILE A 125 14.49 -9.32 15.29
CA ILE A 125 13.08 -9.58 15.01
C ILE A 125 12.16 -8.59 15.75
N GLY A 126 12.48 -8.21 16.98
CA GLY A 126 11.70 -7.24 17.76
C GLY A 126 11.67 -5.85 17.10
N GLU A 127 12.79 -5.37 16.57
CA GLU A 127 12.84 -4.10 15.84
C GLU A 127 12.01 -4.15 14.55
N ILE A 128 12.12 -5.24 13.79
CA ILE A 128 11.34 -5.46 12.56
C ILE A 128 9.84 -5.53 12.88
N ALA A 129 9.47 -6.26 13.95
CA ALA A 129 8.10 -6.38 14.42
C ALA A 129 7.54 -5.00 14.79
N TRP A 130 8.29 -4.19 15.56
CA TRP A 130 7.91 -2.83 15.92
C TRP A 130 7.70 -1.93 14.69
N ARG A 131 8.58 -2.01 13.69
CA ARG A 131 8.45 -1.25 12.44
C ARG A 131 7.21 -1.66 11.67
N LYS A 132 6.90 -2.95 11.57
CA LYS A 132 5.71 -3.47 10.85
C LYS A 132 4.42 -3.20 11.60
N ALA A 133 4.41 -3.36 12.93
CA ALA A 133 3.29 -3.05 13.82
C ALA A 133 2.81 -1.60 13.74
N GLY A 134 3.61 -0.69 13.16
CA GLY A 134 3.19 0.69 12.93
C GLY A 134 1.99 0.87 12.00
N ILE A 135 1.53 -0.17 11.30
CA ILE A 135 0.28 -0.15 10.54
C ILE A 135 -0.95 -0.34 11.42
N PHE A 136 -0.81 -0.90 12.63
CA PHE A 136 -1.94 -1.10 13.55
C PHE A 136 -2.50 0.24 14.01
N LYS A 137 -3.83 0.36 13.99
CA LYS A 137 -4.55 1.58 14.40
C LYS A 137 -5.60 1.24 15.46
N PRO A 138 -5.84 2.13 16.44
CA PRO A 138 -6.92 1.94 17.40
C PRO A 138 -8.28 1.76 16.72
N GLY A 139 -9.06 0.77 17.15
CA GLY A 139 -10.37 0.47 16.60
C GLY A 139 -10.37 -0.40 15.34
N SER A 140 -9.21 -0.64 14.72
CA SER A 140 -9.05 -1.56 13.58
C SER A 140 -8.87 -2.99 14.04
N ILE A 141 -9.33 -3.96 13.24
CA ILE A 141 -9.02 -5.37 13.47
C ILE A 141 -7.55 -5.61 13.08
N ALA A 142 -6.77 -6.18 14.00
CA ALA A 142 -5.39 -6.61 13.72
C ALA A 142 -5.34 -8.12 13.53
N VAL A 143 -4.80 -8.57 12.40
CA VAL A 143 -4.58 -9.99 12.09
C VAL A 143 -3.09 -10.24 11.95
N VAL A 144 -2.60 -11.27 12.62
CA VAL A 144 -1.21 -11.72 12.57
C VAL A 144 -1.18 -13.19 12.17
N SER A 145 -0.26 -13.57 11.28
CA SER A 145 -0.06 -15.00 11.00
C SER A 145 0.39 -15.73 12.25
N HIS A 146 -0.09 -16.96 12.42
CA HIS A 146 0.30 -17.81 13.54
C HIS A 146 1.80 -18.20 13.47
N GLY A 147 2.38 -18.53 14.62
CA GLY A 147 3.76 -19.02 14.70
C GLY A 147 4.84 -17.94 14.52
N GLN A 148 4.55 -16.69 14.92
CA GLN A 148 5.58 -15.65 14.93
C GLN A 148 6.71 -16.00 15.92
N PRO A 149 7.95 -15.55 15.67
CA PRO A 149 9.03 -15.68 16.64
C PRO A 149 8.65 -15.00 17.96
N TYR A 150 9.13 -15.56 19.08
CA TYR A 150 8.79 -15.05 20.41
C TYR A 150 9.21 -13.57 20.57
N GLU A 151 10.34 -13.19 19.98
CA GLU A 151 10.89 -11.85 19.99
C GLU A 151 9.98 -10.81 19.31
N ALA A 152 9.06 -11.26 18.44
CA ALA A 152 8.07 -10.38 17.80
C ALA A 152 6.88 -10.03 18.70
N THR A 153 6.74 -10.69 19.85
CA THR A 153 5.62 -10.52 20.80
C THR A 153 6.00 -9.70 22.04
N LEU A 154 7.28 -9.33 22.15
CA LEU A 154 7.85 -8.49 23.21
C LEU A 154 7.71 -7.00 22.86
#